data_AF-A0A1S3DR18-F1
#
_entry.id   AF-A0A1S3DR18-F1
#
_cell.length_a   1.000
_cell.length_b   1.000
_cell.length_c   1.000
_cell.angle_alpha   90.00
_cell.angle_beta   90.00
_cell.angle_gamma   90.00
#
_symmetry.space_group_name_H-M   'P 1'
#
loop_
_entity.id
_entity.type
_entity.pdbx_description
1 polymer ?
#
loop_
_entity_poly.entity_id
_entity_poly.type
_entity_poly.pdbx_seq_one_letter_code
_entity_poly.pdbx_strand_id
1 'polypeptide(L)' 'MDMMSQALLLAKKPHIIIATPGRLVDHLENTKGFSLRSLKFLVMDEADRILNMDFEVEVDKLLKVIPR' A
#
# COMPACT_ATOMS: atom_id res chain seq x y z
N MET A 1 -3.23 13.85 7.29
CA MET A 1 -2.41 13.09 8.26
C MET A 1 -1.00 13.03 7.71
N ASP A 2 0.00 13.40 8.51
CA ASP A 2 1.41 13.34 8.11
C ASP A 2 1.92 11.89 8.11
N MET A 3 3.08 11.66 7.47
CA MET A 3 3.67 10.33 7.32
C MET A 3 4.03 9.67 8.66
N MET A 4 4.46 10.45 9.65
CA MET A 4 4.86 9.92 10.96
C MET A 4 3.63 9.41 11.72
N SER A 5 2.54 10.17 11.70
CA SER A 5 1.26 9.74 12.27
C SER A 5 0.73 8.46 11.60
N GLN A 6 0.83 8.36 10.27
CA GLN A 6 0.44 7.15 9.53
C GLN A 6 1.32 5.94 9.90
N ALA A 7 2.65 6.14 10.00
CA ALA A 7 3.58 5.09 10.42
C ALA A 7 3.27 4.55 11.82
N LEU A 8 2.91 5.42 12.77
CA LEU A 8 2.49 5.04 14.12
C LEU A 8 1.20 4.21 14.12
N LEU A 9 0.25 4.50 13.21
CA LEU A 9 -0.97 3.70 13.05
C LEU A 9 -0.66 2.33 12.43
N LEU A 10 0.20 2.28 11.41
CA LEU A 10 0.62 1.02 10.77
C LEU A 10 1.40 0.13 11.75
N ALA A 11 2.16 0.72 12.68
CA ALA A 11 2.87 -0.02 13.74
C ALA A 11 1.91 -0.78 14.67
N LYS A 12 0.63 -0.37 14.77
CA LYS A 12 -0.41 -1.09 15.52
C LYS A 12 -0.93 -2.33 14.78
N LYS A 13 -0.41 -2.63 13.57
CA LYS A 13 -0.76 -3.80 12.75
C LYS A 13 -2.28 -3.90 12.49
N PRO A 14 -2.89 -2.89 11.84
CA PRO A 14 -4.31 -2.95 11.50
C PRO A 14 -4.60 -4.15 10.58
N HIS A 15 -5.79 -4.75 10.76
CA HIS A 15 -6.24 -5.87 9.92
C HIS A 15 -6.67 -5.42 8.51
N ILE A 16 -7.10 -4.17 8.37
CA ILE A 16 -7.60 -3.59 7.11
C ILE A 16 -6.88 -2.26 6.91
N ILE A 17 -6.40 -2.04 5.69
CA ILE A 17 -5.75 -0.80 5.27
C ILE A 17 -6.43 -0.34 3.98
N ILE A 18 -6.82 0.93 3.94
CA ILE A 18 -7.34 1.59 2.74
C ILE A 18 -6.35 2.69 2.40
N ALA A 19 -5.79 2.65 1.19
CA ALA A 19 -4.75 3.58 0.76
C ALA A 19 -4.76 3.76 -0.76
N THR A 20 -4.24 4.89 -1.22
CA THR A 20 -3.88 5.08 -2.62
C THR A 20 -2.53 4.42 -2.92
N PRO A 21 -2.27 3.96 -4.17
CA PRO A 21 -1.06 3.21 -4.50
C PRO A 21 0.24 3.92 -4.09
N GLY A 22 0.42 5.18 -4.46
CA GLY A 22 1.63 5.94 -4.14
C GLY A 22 1.91 6.06 -2.64
N ARG A 23 0.87 6.32 -1.83
CA ARG A 23 1.05 6.40 -0.37
C ARG A 23 1.42 5.05 0.24
N LEU A 24 0.86 3.96 -0.29
CA LEU A 24 1.17 2.62 0.18
C LEU A 24 2.60 2.21 -0.17
N VAL A 25 3.08 2.56 -1.37
CA VAL A 25 4.48 2.38 -1.79
C VAL A 25 5.43 3.18 -0.89
N ASP A 26 5.14 4.45 -0.61
CA ASP A 26 5.96 5.26 0.29
C ASP A 26 6.11 4.61 1.68
N HIS A 27 5.02 4.02 2.21
CA HIS A 27 5.09 3.31 3.47
C HIS A 27 5.88 2.00 3.40
N LEU A 28 5.81 1.27 2.29
CA LEU A 28 6.61 0.06 2.11
C LEU A 28 8.11 0.35 2.05
N GLU A 29 8.50 1.47 1.44
CA GLU A 29 9.90 1.86 1.28
C GLU A 29 10.45 2.55 2.54
N ASN A 30 9.66 3.40 3.21
CA ASN A 30 10.15 4.31 4.24
C ASN A 30 9.67 3.99 5.67
N THR A 31 8.65 3.13 5.85
CA THR A 31 8.14 2.80 7.20
C THR A 31 8.76 1.52 7.73
N LYS A 32 9.68 1.69 8.69
CA LYS A 32 10.38 0.56 9.32
C LYS A 32 9.39 -0.46 9.91
N GLY A 33 9.50 -1.70 9.46
CA GLY A 33 8.69 -2.82 9.98
C GLY A 33 7.32 -2.96 9.33
N PHE A 34 6.92 -2.08 8.42
CA PHE A 34 5.71 -2.26 7.61
C PHE A 34 5.99 -3.27 6.49
N SER A 35 5.08 -4.22 6.27
CA SER A 35 5.17 -5.17 5.15
C SER A 35 3.81 -5.80 4.83
N LEU A 36 3.61 -6.17 3.57
CA LEU A 36 2.40 -6.88 3.11
C LEU A 36 2.58 -8.40 3.05
N ARG A 37 3.60 -8.97 3.69
CA ARG A 37 3.87 -10.43 3.67
C ARG A 37 2.72 -11.29 4.19
N SER A 38 1.88 -10.74 5.07
CA SER A 38 0.71 -11.43 5.63
C SER A 38 -0.61 -11.07 4.93
N LEU A 39 -0.55 -10.36 3.80
CA LEU A 39 -1.73 -9.98 3.04
C LEU A 39 -2.42 -11.24 2.50
N LYS A 40 -3.74 -11.33 2.69
CA LYS A 40 -4.57 -12.44 2.17
C LYS A 40 -5.50 -12.00 1.05
N PHE A 41 -5.88 -10.73 1.06
CA PHE A 41 -6.84 -10.16 0.12
C PHE A 41 -6.33 -8.80 -0.33
N LEU A 42 -6.31 -8.59 -1.64
CA LEU A 42 -6.11 -7.30 -2.27
C LEU A 42 -7.40 -6.94 -3.00
N VAL A 43 -7.93 -5.75 -2.75
CA VAL A 43 -9.07 -5.20 -3.47
C VAL A 43 -8.60 -3.93 -4.16
N MET A 44 -8.82 -3.86 -5.47
CA MET A 44 -8.56 -2.66 -6.28
C MET A 44 -9.92 -2.09 -6.69
N ASP A 45 -10.24 -0.92 -6.15
CA ASP A 45 -11.44 -0.19 -6.54
C ASP A 45 -11.15 0.69 -7.75
N GLU A 46 -12.11 0.83 -8.67
CA GLU A 46 -11.97 1.61 -9.92
C GLU A 46 -10.66 1.28 -10.67
N ALA A 47 -10.38 -0.01 -10.89
CA ALA A 47 -9.11 -0.48 -11.44
C ALA A 47 -8.79 0.07 -12.84
N ASP A 48 -9.82 0.41 -13.62
CA ASP A 48 -9.69 1.10 -14.89
C ASP A 48 -9.12 2.52 -14.74
N ARG A 49 -9.50 3.26 -13.68
CA ARG A 49 -8.90 4.56 -13.37
C ARG A 49 -7.46 4.44 -12.91
N ILE A 50 -7.14 3.40 -12.16
CA ILE A 50 -5.77 3.16 -11.70
C ILE A 50 -4.81 3.06 -12.89
N LEU A 51 -5.25 2.46 -14.01
CA LEU A 51 -4.48 2.38 -15.26
C LEU A 51 -4.37 3.72 -16.01
N ASN A 52 -5.29 4.65 -15.78
CA ASN A 52 -5.33 5.95 -16.45
C ASN A 52 -4.68 7.10 -15.66
N MET A 53 -4.40 6.90 -14.36
CA MET A 53 -3.92 7.93 -13.43
C MET A 53 -2.39 7.95 -13.27
N ASP A 54 -1.65 7.37 -14.22
CA ASP A 54 -0.19 7.19 -14.15
C ASP A 54 0.30 6.40 -12.91
N PHE A 55 -0.58 5.65 -12.24
CA PHE A 55 -0.22 4.83 -11.06
C PHE A 55 0.35 3.45 -11.43
N GLU A 56 0.61 3.21 -12.71
CA GLU A 56 1.10 1.92 -13.20
C GLU A 56 2.38 1.50 -12.48
N VAL A 57 3.32 2.44 -12.28
CA VAL A 57 4.60 2.18 -11.61
C VAL A 57 4.40 1.78 -10.15
N GLU A 58 3.54 2.49 -9.43
CA GLU A 58 3.24 2.22 -8.02
C GLU A 58 2.53 0.87 -7.86
N VAL A 59 1.57 0.57 -8.73
CA VAL A 59 0.82 -0.68 -8.72
C VAL A 59 1.75 -1.86 -9.01
N ASP A 60 2.62 -1.73 -10.02
CA ASP A 60 3.62 -2.74 -10.34
C ASP A 60 4.57 -3.01 -9.16
N LYS A 61 4.99 -1.97 -8.45
CA LYS A 61 5.78 -2.12 -7.22
C LYS A 61 5.00 -2.88 -6.14
N LEU A 62 3.72 -2.57 -5.95
CA LEU A 62 2.87 -3.27 -4.97
C LEU A 62 2.69 -4.74 -5.32
N LEU A 63 2.35 -5.05 -6.56
CA LEU A 63 2.12 -6.43 -7.01
C LEU A 63 3.37 -7.31 -6.88
N LYS A 64 4.58 -6.73 -6.98
CA LYS A 64 5.84 -7.45 -6.78
C LYS A 64 6.11 -7.86 -5.33
N VAL A 65 5.53 -7.16 -4.35
CA VAL A 65 5.79 -7.41 -2.91
C VAL A 65 4.66 -8.18 -2.22
N ILE A 66 3.51 -8.31 -2.89
CA ILE A 66 2.35 -9.01 -2.37
C ILE A 66 2.55 -10.52 -2.52
N PRO A 67 2.23 -11.32 -1.48
CA PRO A 67 2.24 -12.79 -1.57
C PRO A 67 1.21 -13.28 -2.61
N ARG A 68 1.57 -14.33 -3.35
CA ARG A 68 0.70 -14.99 -4.34
C ARG A 68 -0.32 -15.92 -3.70
#